data_AF-A0A529Z1S0-F1
#
_entry.id   AF-A0A529Z1S0-F1
#
_cell.length_a   1.000
_cell.length_b   1.000
_cell.length_c   1.000
_cell.angle_alpha   90.00
_cell.angle_beta   90.00
_cell.angle_gamma   90.00
#
_symmetry.space_group_name_H-M   'P 1'
#
loop_
_entity.id
_entity.type
_entity.pdbx_description
1 polymer ?
#
loop_
_entity_poly.entity_id
_entity_poly.type
_entity_poly.pdbx_seq_one_letter_code
_entity_poly.pdbx_strand_id
1 'polypeptide(L)' 'MAGETILGSVSQLWRYPASSLAGERLDAISVGLKT' A
#
# COMPACT_ATOMS: atom_id res chain seq x y z
N MET A 1 -27.58 -5.36 3.33
CA MET A 1 -26.24 -5.32 2.71
C MET A 1 -25.75 -3.88 2.85
N ALA A 2 -24.83 -3.60 3.77
CA ALA A 2 -24.25 -2.27 3.87
C ALA A 2 -23.32 -2.09 2.66
N GLY A 3 -23.67 -1.18 1.75
CA GLY A 3 -22.85 -0.90 0.57
C GLY A 3 -21.46 -0.47 1.02
N GLU A 4 -20.43 -1.05 0.42
CA GLU A 4 -19.06 -0.57 0.60
C GLU A 4 -19.01 0.90 0.18
N THR A 5 -19.01 1.79 1.18
CA THR A 5 -18.73 3.20 0.95
C THR A 5 -17.28 3.30 0.50
N ILE A 6 -17.07 3.57 -0.78
CA ILE A 6 -15.74 3.85 -1.33
C ILE A 6 -15.24 5.15 -0.69
N LEU A 7 -14.24 5.04 0.20
CA LEU A 7 -13.61 6.18 0.87
C LEU A 7 -12.64 6.94 -0.06
N GLY A 8 -12.18 6.28 -1.13
CA GLY A 8 -11.26 6.84 -2.11
C GLY A 8 -10.52 5.74 -2.89
N SER A 9 -9.62 6.15 -3.78
CA SER A 9 -8.77 5.27 -4.60
C SER A 9 -7.29 5.52 -4.31
N VAL A 10 -6.49 4.46 -4.22
CA VAL A 10 -5.03 4.57 -4.05
C VAL A 10 -4.41 5.09 -5.35
N SER A 11 -3.68 6.20 -5.27
CA SER A 11 -3.01 6.80 -6.43
C SER A 11 -1.59 6.26 -6.65
N GLN A 12 -0.85 5.98 -5.56
CA GLN A 12 0.53 5.50 -5.61
C GLN A 12 0.86 4.63 -4.40
N LEU A 13 1.62 3.56 -4.61
CA LEU A 13 2.22 2.76 -3.55
C LEU A 13 3.74 2.94 -3.55
N TRP A 14 4.31 3.02 -2.35
CA TRP A 14 5.74 3.20 -2.16
C TRP A 14 6.25 2.22 -1.11
N ARG A 15 7.40 1.60 -1.37
CA ARG A 15 8.07 0.68 -0.45
C ARG A 15 9.44 1.23 -0.10
N TYR A 16 9.72 1.28 1.20
CA TYR A 16 10.99 1.77 1.73
C TYR A 16 11.74 0.60 2.39
N PRO A 17 12.89 0.18 1.83
CA PRO A 17 13.73 -0.82 2.48
C PRO A 17 14.29 -0.27 3.80
N ALA A 18 14.45 -1.10 4.83
CA ALA A 18 15.08 -0.67 6.07
C ALA A 18 16.54 -0.20 5.87
N SER A 19 17.19 -0.69 4.81
CA SER A 19 18.54 -0.32 4.41
C SER A 19 18.63 0.96 3.57
N SER A 20 17.50 1.54 3.14
CA SER A 20 17.50 2.66 2.18
C SER A 20 16.31 3.60 2.38
N LEU A 21 16.60 4.90 2.42
CA LEU A 21 15.57 5.95 2.41
C LEU A 21 15.06 6.25 0.99
N ALA A 22 15.67 5.68 -0.05
CA ALA A 22 15.14 5.75 -1.40
C ALA A 22 13.94 4.80 -1.50
N GLY A 23 12.75 5.38 -1.56
CA GLY A 23 11.50 4.65 -1.77
C GLY A 23 11.41 4.13 -3.20
N GLU A 24 10.96 2.89 -3.34
CA GLU A 24 10.61 2.30 -4.61
C GLU A 24 9.10 2.45 -4.84
N ARG A 25 8.71 3.06 -5.97
CA ARG A 25 7.30 3.16 -6.36
C ARG A 25 6.85 1.85 -6.97
N LEU A 26 5.76 1.30 -6.45
CA LEU A 26 5.20 0.01 -6.87
C LEU A 26 3.75 0.19 -7.34
N ASP A 27 3.32 -0.70 -8.23
CA ASP A 27 1.93 -0.76 -8.72
C ASP A 27 1.07 -1.63 -7.79
N ALA A 28 1.63 -2.73 -7.27
CA ALA A 28 1.00 -3.61 -6.30
C ALA A 28 2.00 -4.06 -5.23
N ILE A 29 1.54 -4.19 -3.98
CA ILE A 29 2.36 -4.68 -2.86
C ILE A 29 1.60 -5.80 -2.14
N SER A 30 2.25 -6.95 -1.98
CA SER A 30 1.75 -7.99 -1.08
C SER A 30 2.03 -7.60 0.36
N VAL A 31 0.97 -7.39 1.14
CA VAL A 31 1.06 -7.16 2.59
C VAL A 31 0.86 -8.47 3.32
N GLY A 32 1.84 -8.87 4.14
CA GLY A 32 1.69 -9.99 5.05
C GLY A 32 0.98 -9.53 6.31
N LEU A 33 0.06 -10.35 6.84
CA LEU A 33 -0.47 -10.14 8.18
C LEU A 33 0.60 -10.54 9.19
N LYS A 34 1.13 -9.57 9.93
CA LYS A 34 1.81 -9.82 11.20
C LYS A 34 0.87 -9.38 12.31
N THR A 35 0.39 -10.34 13.10
CA THR A 35 -0.32 -10.10 14.37
C THR A 35 0.69 -9.80 15.46
#